data_AF-A0A5R9NYM4-F1
#
_entry.id   AF-A0A5R9NYM4-F1
#
_cell.length_a   1.000
_cell.length_b   1.000
_cell.length_c   1.000
_cell.angle_alpha   90.00
_cell.angle_beta   90.00
_cell.angle_gamma   90.00
#
_symmetry.space_group_name_H-M   'P 1'
#
loop_
_entity.id
_entity.type
_entity.pdbx_description
1 polymer ?
#
loop_
_entity_poly.entity_id
_entity_poly.type
_entity_poly.pdbx_seq_one_letter_code
_entity_poly.pdbx_strand_id
1 'polypeptide(L)'
;MKISFTPRDGITHDFTTFEEMATCVSEKLPVRIVIEDDGRTLSDVSLTHCPEAEDFLEAVLWTTPEGSAPDDKYTQGDCDVFAITLQRLLPDGRLIAVYDPVDPFTGRKMRGAPYLIHAGLLLDDMVLDIRGAREKFDWITAHRENGDASDLWGWREVSITDLEKMQKSKITEAEITEAMPYARLVHITCSVTDKELELPVPTF
;
A
#
# COMPACT_ATOMS: atom_id res chain seq x y z
N MET A 1 -14.58 -7.54 6.20
CA MET A 1 -13.40 -8.39 5.97
C MET A 1 -13.60 -9.79 6.51
N LYS A 2 -13.32 -10.79 5.69
CA LYS A 2 -13.25 -12.21 6.03
C LYS A 2 -11.91 -12.74 5.53
N ILE A 3 -11.13 -13.38 6.40
CA ILE A 3 -9.88 -14.05 6.02
C ILE A 3 -10.15 -15.56 6.04
N SER A 4 -10.09 -16.20 4.88
CA SER A 4 -10.33 -17.63 4.73
C SER A 4 -9.00 -18.36 4.48
N PHE A 5 -8.74 -19.39 5.26
CA PHE A 5 -7.54 -20.20 5.18
C PHE A 5 -7.91 -21.64 4.87
N THR A 6 -7.40 -22.21 3.78
CA THR A 6 -7.62 -23.62 3.43
C THR A 6 -6.28 -24.37 3.41
N PRO A 7 -5.99 -25.20 4.43
CA PRO A 7 -4.86 -26.12 4.40
C PRO A 7 -5.11 -27.26 3.41
N ARG A 8 -4.06 -28.00 3.07
CA ARG A 8 -4.12 -29.11 2.10
C ARG A 8 -5.06 -30.26 2.51
N ASP A 9 -5.37 -30.38 3.80
CA ASP A 9 -6.34 -31.33 4.36
C ASP A 9 -7.81 -30.94 4.08
N GLY A 10 -8.04 -29.74 3.54
CA GLY A 10 -9.31 -29.29 2.98
C GLY A 10 -10.28 -28.66 3.96
N ILE A 11 -9.87 -28.41 5.21
CA ILE A 11 -10.74 -27.77 6.21
C ILE A 11 -10.52 -26.26 6.20
N THR A 12 -11.45 -25.52 5.61
CA THR A 12 -11.41 -24.05 5.64
C THR A 12 -11.62 -23.55 7.06
N HIS A 13 -10.70 -22.71 7.53
CA HIS A 13 -10.78 -21.97 8.77
C HIS A 13 -11.04 -20.49 8.46
N ASP A 14 -11.99 -19.90 9.18
CA ASP A 14 -12.27 -18.47 9.10
C ASP A 14 -11.57 -17.77 10.27
N PHE A 15 -10.81 -16.72 9.97
CA PHE A 15 -10.13 -15.90 10.97
C PHE A 15 -10.65 -14.48 10.99
N THR A 16 -10.52 -13.83 12.15
CA THR A 16 -10.90 -12.43 12.32
C THR A 16 -9.70 -11.50 12.37
N THR A 17 -8.50 -12.02 12.66
CA THR A 17 -7.24 -11.25 12.67
C THR A 17 -6.13 -11.94 11.86
N PHE A 18 -5.09 -11.18 11.49
CA PHE A 18 -3.91 -11.71 10.79
C PHE A 18 -3.00 -12.52 11.70
N GLU A 19 -2.97 -12.26 13.00
CA GLU A 19 -2.15 -12.99 13.97
C GLU A 19 -2.64 -14.42 14.18
N GLU A 20 -3.96 -14.59 14.31
CA GLU A 20 -4.61 -15.91 14.39
C GLU A 20 -4.26 -16.73 13.15
N MET A 21 -4.29 -16.08 11.99
CA MET A 21 -3.91 -16.69 10.72
C MET A 21 -2.41 -17.04 10.68
N ALA A 22 -1.51 -16.09 10.98
CA ALA A 22 -0.06 -16.29 10.90
C ALA A 22 0.42 -17.46 11.78
N THR A 23 -0.08 -17.51 13.01
CA THR A 23 0.21 -18.60 13.95
C THR A 23 -0.20 -19.96 13.35
N CYS A 24 -1.43 -20.05 12.83
CA CYS A 24 -1.98 -21.30 12.28
C CYS A 24 -1.36 -21.72 10.95
N VAL A 25 -0.97 -20.76 10.09
CA VAL A 25 -0.39 -21.04 8.77
C VAL A 25 0.96 -21.72 8.90
N SER A 26 1.82 -21.23 9.80
CA SER A 26 3.17 -21.77 9.99
C SER A 26 3.17 -23.28 10.30
N GLU A 27 2.13 -23.77 10.98
CA GLU A 27 1.99 -25.16 11.43
C GLU A 27 1.34 -26.08 10.39
N LYS A 28 0.72 -25.54 9.32
CA LYS A 28 -0.21 -26.29 8.44
C LYS A 28 0.10 -26.22 6.94
N LEU A 29 1.34 -25.89 6.57
CA LEU A 29 1.79 -25.83 5.18
C LEU A 29 1.68 -27.16 4.41
N PRO A 30 1.35 -27.14 3.09
CA PRO A 30 1.05 -25.97 2.26
C PRO A 30 -0.40 -25.49 2.40
N VAL A 31 -0.64 -24.19 2.16
CA VAL A 31 -1.92 -23.52 2.44
C VAL A 31 -2.35 -22.61 1.29
N ARG A 32 -3.65 -22.35 1.17
CA ARG A 32 -4.22 -21.26 0.38
C ARG A 32 -4.88 -20.24 1.30
N ILE A 33 -4.53 -18.97 1.15
CA ILE A 33 -5.07 -17.85 1.92
C ILE A 33 -5.87 -16.97 0.96
N VAL A 34 -7.13 -16.72 1.31
CA VAL A 34 -8.03 -15.85 0.55
C VAL A 34 -8.51 -14.73 1.45
N ILE A 35 -8.22 -13.48 1.10
CA ILE A 35 -8.74 -12.31 1.79
C ILE A 35 -9.95 -11.80 1.02
N GLU A 36 -11.09 -11.67 1.68
CA GLU A 36 -12.31 -11.14 1.10
C GLU A 36 -12.79 -9.90 1.85
N ASP A 37 -13.27 -8.90 1.12
CA ASP A 37 -13.97 -7.76 1.69
C ASP A 37 -15.17 -7.38 0.82
N ASP A 38 -16.32 -7.18 1.47
CA ASP A 38 -17.61 -6.88 0.81
C ASP A 38 -17.94 -7.81 -0.39
N GLY A 39 -17.67 -9.11 -0.23
CA GLY A 39 -17.90 -10.14 -1.25
C GLY A 39 -16.92 -10.14 -2.43
N ARG A 40 -15.83 -9.37 -2.34
CA ARG A 40 -14.74 -9.37 -3.34
C ARG A 40 -13.49 -10.02 -2.77
N THR A 41 -12.86 -10.89 -3.54
CA THR A 41 -11.53 -11.41 -3.24
C THR A 41 -10.50 -10.31 -3.46
N LEU A 42 -9.80 -9.92 -2.39
CA LEU A 42 -8.72 -8.94 -2.39
C LEU A 42 -7.37 -9.60 -2.65
N SER A 43 -7.14 -10.78 -2.10
CA SER A 43 -5.90 -11.56 -2.23
C SER A 43 -6.21 -13.06 -2.27
N ASP A 44 -5.43 -13.81 -3.05
CA ASP A 44 -5.55 -15.27 -3.20
C ASP A 44 -4.15 -15.89 -3.38
N VAL A 45 -3.56 -16.34 -2.27
CA VAL A 45 -2.16 -16.76 -2.21
C VAL A 45 -2.07 -18.24 -1.90
N SER A 46 -1.23 -18.97 -2.62
CA SER A 46 -0.86 -20.34 -2.27
C SER A 46 0.57 -20.37 -1.73
N LEU A 47 0.71 -20.65 -0.43
CA LEU A 47 2.02 -20.75 0.23
C LEU A 47 2.41 -22.21 0.38
N THR A 48 3.60 -22.54 -0.12
CA THR A 48 4.20 -23.87 0.02
C THR A 48 5.23 -23.95 1.14
N HIS A 49 5.76 -22.80 1.56
CA HIS A 49 6.76 -22.63 2.61
C HIS A 49 6.37 -21.40 3.44
N CYS A 50 6.70 -21.39 4.74
CA CYS A 50 6.48 -20.20 5.58
C CYS A 50 7.67 -19.28 5.31
N PRO A 51 7.47 -18.08 4.74
CA PRO A 51 8.51 -17.07 4.79
C PRO A 51 8.67 -16.60 6.25
N GLU A 52 9.72 -15.84 6.57
CA GLU A 52 9.90 -15.30 7.93
C GLU A 52 8.68 -14.47 8.35
N ALA A 53 8.44 -14.27 9.66
CA ALA A 53 7.21 -13.63 10.13
C ALA A 53 6.98 -12.23 9.54
N GLU A 54 8.06 -11.49 9.29
CA GLU A 54 8.05 -10.17 8.63
C GLU A 54 7.65 -10.29 7.15
N ASP A 55 8.09 -11.35 6.47
CA ASP A 55 7.80 -11.65 5.06
C ASP A 55 6.43 -12.34 4.85
N PHE A 56 5.80 -12.86 5.91
CA PHE A 56 4.52 -13.59 5.80
C PHE A 56 3.36 -12.67 5.45
N LEU A 57 3.28 -11.53 6.13
CA LEU A 57 2.30 -10.49 5.78
C LEU A 57 2.59 -10.02 4.36
N GLU A 58 3.85 -9.74 4.02
CA GLU A 58 4.25 -9.37 2.67
C GLU A 58 3.74 -10.41 1.63
N ALA A 59 4.10 -11.67 1.76
CA ALA A 59 3.68 -12.73 0.84
C ALA A 59 2.16 -12.86 0.69
N VAL A 60 1.40 -12.66 1.77
CA VAL A 60 -0.08 -12.73 1.78
C VAL A 60 -0.74 -11.49 1.17
N LEU A 61 -0.11 -10.33 1.32
CA LEU A 61 -0.69 -9.03 0.95
C LEU A 61 -0.29 -8.57 -0.46
N TRP A 62 0.85 -9.03 -0.97
CA TRP A 62 1.37 -8.66 -2.29
C TRP A 62 1.20 -9.75 -3.35
N THR A 63 0.34 -10.74 -3.15
CA THR A 63 -0.06 -11.63 -4.24
C THR A 63 -1.53 -11.37 -4.57
N THR A 64 -1.75 -10.54 -5.58
CA THR A 64 -3.09 -10.29 -6.11
C THR A 64 -3.69 -11.57 -6.70
N PRO A 65 -5.00 -11.62 -6.99
CA PRO A 65 -5.60 -12.75 -7.71
C PRO A 65 -4.90 -13.09 -9.04
N GLU A 66 -4.19 -12.13 -9.63
CA GLU A 66 -3.43 -12.27 -10.87
C GLU A 66 -1.98 -12.74 -10.63
N GLY A 67 -1.55 -12.86 -9.38
CA GLY A 67 -0.23 -13.35 -8.99
C GLY A 67 0.89 -12.30 -8.99
N SER A 68 0.57 -11.03 -9.22
CA SER A 68 1.52 -9.91 -9.21
C SER A 68 1.45 -9.11 -7.91
N ALA A 69 2.54 -8.42 -7.59
CA ALA A 69 2.58 -7.49 -6.49
C ALA A 69 1.87 -6.16 -6.86
N PRO A 70 1.16 -5.52 -5.90
CA PRO A 70 0.55 -4.21 -6.13
C PRO A 70 1.51 -3.19 -6.75
N ASP A 71 2.79 -3.18 -6.37
CA ASP A 71 3.80 -2.29 -6.95
C ASP A 71 4.08 -2.60 -8.43
N ASP A 72 4.07 -3.86 -8.87
CA ASP A 72 4.18 -4.23 -10.29
C ASP A 72 3.09 -3.58 -11.16
N LYS A 73 1.89 -3.37 -10.59
CA LYS A 73 0.73 -2.83 -11.32
C LYS A 73 0.73 -1.29 -11.40
N TYR A 74 1.21 -0.59 -10.37
CA TYR A 74 1.08 0.87 -10.27
C TYR A 74 2.43 1.62 -10.18
N THR A 75 3.55 0.99 -10.55
CA THR A 75 4.91 1.57 -10.56
C THR A 75 5.10 2.74 -11.53
N GLN A 76 4.15 3.02 -12.43
CA GLN A 76 4.29 4.06 -13.46
C GLN A 76 3.09 5.00 -13.52
N GLY A 77 3.08 6.01 -12.64
CA GLY A 77 2.28 7.22 -12.83
C GLY A 77 0.98 7.31 -12.05
N ASP A 78 0.49 6.21 -11.47
CA ASP A 78 -0.85 6.16 -10.83
C ASP A 78 -0.81 6.27 -9.28
N CYS A 79 0.31 6.75 -8.72
CA CYS A 79 0.44 6.96 -7.28
C CYS A 79 -0.58 7.97 -6.71
N ASP A 80 -1.01 8.92 -7.54
CA ASP A 80 -2.08 9.88 -7.24
C ASP A 80 -3.44 9.21 -7.16
N VAL A 81 -3.78 8.33 -8.10
CA VAL A 81 -4.99 7.50 -8.08
C VAL A 81 -5.03 6.70 -6.79
N PHE A 82 -3.91 6.07 -6.42
CA PHE A 82 -3.82 5.25 -5.21
C PHE A 82 -4.01 6.10 -3.94
N ALA A 83 -3.32 7.25 -3.83
CA ALA A 83 -3.45 8.15 -2.70
C ALA A 83 -4.90 8.67 -2.51
N ILE A 84 -5.58 9.00 -3.62
CA ILE A 84 -7.00 9.40 -3.60
C ILE A 84 -7.89 8.25 -3.17
N THR A 85 -7.61 7.04 -3.64
CA THR A 85 -8.36 5.84 -3.27
C THR A 85 -8.24 5.57 -1.76
N LEU A 86 -7.04 5.69 -1.21
CA LEU A 86 -6.81 5.64 0.24
C LEU A 86 -7.59 6.73 0.97
N GLN A 87 -7.57 7.99 0.49
CA GLN A 87 -8.34 9.07 1.10
C GLN A 87 -9.85 8.81 1.12
N ARG A 88 -10.40 8.12 0.12
CA ARG A 88 -11.83 7.73 0.14
C ARG A 88 -12.15 6.71 1.22
N LEU A 89 -11.23 5.80 1.51
CA LEU A 89 -11.37 4.83 2.59
C LEU A 89 -11.17 5.47 3.96
N LEU A 90 -10.27 6.45 4.03
CA LEU A 90 -9.83 7.14 5.23
C LEU A 90 -10.02 8.65 5.06
N PRO A 91 -11.26 9.15 5.17
CA PRO A 91 -11.60 10.53 4.83
C PRO A 91 -10.95 11.58 5.74
N ASP A 92 -10.48 11.17 6.93
CA ASP A 92 -9.75 12.04 7.86
C ASP A 92 -8.29 12.29 7.43
N GLY A 93 -7.78 11.51 6.47
CA GLY A 93 -6.41 11.63 5.97
C GLY A 93 -6.23 12.77 4.96
N ARG A 94 -5.00 13.31 4.93
CA ARG A 94 -4.60 14.42 4.05
C ARG A 94 -3.71 13.91 2.94
N LEU A 95 -3.87 14.38 1.70
CA LEU A 95 -2.97 13.97 0.62
C LEU A 95 -1.63 14.71 0.75
N ILE A 96 -0.54 13.98 0.55
CA ILE A 96 0.83 14.51 0.52
C ILE A 96 1.51 14.09 -0.78
N ALA A 97 2.33 14.98 -1.34
CA ALA A 97 3.06 14.72 -2.57
C ALA A 97 4.54 15.11 -2.44
N VAL A 98 5.41 14.29 -3.04
CA VAL A 98 6.79 14.62 -3.40
C VAL A 98 6.80 15.04 -4.87
N TYR A 99 7.50 16.13 -5.18
CA TYR A 99 7.48 16.71 -6.52
C TYR A 99 8.85 17.25 -6.94
N ASP A 100 9.06 17.32 -8.26
CA ASP A 100 10.21 17.98 -8.88
C ASP A 100 9.77 19.33 -9.48
N PRO A 101 10.39 20.47 -9.10
CA PRO A 101 10.13 21.75 -9.74
C PRO A 101 10.66 21.84 -11.18
N VAL A 102 11.39 20.83 -11.67
CA VAL A 102 11.92 20.72 -13.03
C VAL A 102 11.14 19.65 -13.78
N ASP A 103 10.75 19.95 -15.02
CA ASP A 103 10.11 18.97 -15.91
C ASP A 103 11.19 17.98 -16.42
N PRO A 104 11.03 16.66 -16.19
CA PRO A 104 12.07 15.67 -16.50
C PRO A 104 12.31 15.50 -18.01
N PHE A 105 11.33 15.85 -18.85
CA PHE A 105 11.44 15.73 -20.30
C PHE A 105 12.13 16.94 -20.93
N THR A 106 11.97 18.12 -20.33
CA THR A 106 12.48 19.38 -20.89
C THR A 106 13.66 19.98 -20.13
N GLY A 107 13.93 19.52 -18.90
CA GLY A 107 14.96 20.05 -18.02
C GLY A 107 14.72 21.49 -17.55
N ARG A 108 13.50 22.03 -17.77
CA ARG A 108 13.15 23.41 -17.44
C ARG A 108 12.38 23.47 -16.12
N LYS A 109 12.62 24.53 -15.34
CA LYS A 109 11.78 24.85 -14.18
C LYS A 109 10.34 25.08 -14.61
N MET A 110 9.44 24.33 -14.00
CA MET A 110 8.00 24.43 -14.18
C MET A 110 7.51 25.76 -13.58
N ARG A 111 6.83 26.58 -14.39
CA ARG A 111 6.18 27.84 -13.92
C ARG A 111 4.75 27.61 -13.40
N GLY A 112 4.23 26.39 -13.51
CA GLY A 112 2.89 25.99 -13.09
C GLY A 112 2.92 25.02 -11.92
N ALA A 113 2.12 23.95 -11.99
CA ALA A 113 2.27 22.83 -11.07
C ALA A 113 3.61 22.12 -11.31
N PRO A 114 4.33 21.69 -10.27
CA PRO A 114 5.55 20.89 -10.41
C PRO A 114 5.24 19.49 -10.94
N TYR A 115 6.26 18.73 -11.32
CA TYR A 115 6.10 17.35 -11.77
C TYR A 115 5.92 16.44 -10.55
N LEU A 116 4.88 15.59 -10.56
CA LEU A 116 4.64 14.65 -9.45
C LEU A 116 5.69 13.55 -9.49
N ILE A 117 6.39 13.34 -8.37
CA ILE A 117 7.29 12.20 -8.18
C ILE A 117 6.53 11.05 -7.51
N HIS A 118 5.83 11.35 -6.41
CA HIS A 118 5.02 10.37 -5.71
C HIS A 118 3.95 11.02 -4.85
N ALA A 119 2.88 10.29 -4.54
CA ALA A 119 1.79 10.74 -3.68
C ALA A 119 1.40 9.66 -2.65
N GLY A 120 0.88 10.09 -1.51
CA GLY A 120 0.40 9.22 -0.44
C GLY A 120 -0.68 9.89 0.42
N LEU A 121 -1.22 9.15 1.36
CA LEU A 121 -2.17 9.60 2.37
C LEU A 121 -1.45 9.80 3.71
N LEU A 122 -1.42 11.02 4.21
CA LEU A 122 -0.91 11.41 5.51
C LEU A 122 -1.97 11.23 6.60
N LEU A 123 -1.67 10.37 7.57
CA LEU A 123 -2.40 10.18 8.83
C LEU A 123 -1.45 10.57 9.97
N ASP A 124 -1.70 11.71 10.61
CA ASP A 124 -0.79 12.30 11.60
C ASP A 124 0.66 12.43 11.08
N ASP A 125 1.60 11.61 11.57
CA ASP A 125 3.00 11.56 11.16
C ASP A 125 3.34 10.32 10.30
N MET A 126 2.35 9.54 9.89
CA MET A 126 2.49 8.36 9.03
C MET A 126 1.94 8.64 7.62
N VAL A 127 2.64 8.16 6.61
CA VAL A 127 2.20 8.20 5.21
C VAL A 127 1.91 6.79 4.74
N LEU A 128 0.68 6.57 4.26
CA LEU A 128 0.27 5.37 3.56
C LEU A 128 0.41 5.61 2.07
N ASP A 129 1.12 4.73 1.39
CA ASP A 129 1.16 4.69 -0.05
C ASP A 129 1.03 3.25 -0.54
N ILE A 130 1.30 3.03 -1.83
CA ILE A 130 1.21 1.69 -2.37
C ILE A 130 2.14 0.69 -1.68
N ARG A 131 3.23 1.12 -1.04
CA ARG A 131 4.21 0.27 -0.34
C ARG A 131 3.89 0.07 1.13
N GLY A 132 2.74 0.56 1.61
CA GLY A 132 2.33 0.45 3.00
C GLY A 132 2.53 1.73 3.80
N ALA A 133 2.51 1.61 5.13
CA ALA A 133 2.65 2.72 6.05
C ALA A 133 4.13 2.97 6.38
N ARG A 134 4.55 4.24 6.38
CA ARG A 134 5.91 4.66 6.77
C ARG A 134 5.85 5.99 7.52
N GLU A 135 6.81 6.23 8.40
CA GLU A 135 6.95 7.56 9.00
C GLU A 135 7.16 8.60 7.90
N LYS A 136 6.54 9.77 8.05
CA LYS A 136 6.55 10.84 7.04
C LYS A 136 7.95 11.22 6.60
N PHE A 137 8.89 11.34 7.53
CA PHE A 137 10.28 11.72 7.20
C PHE A 137 11.00 10.63 6.43
N ASP A 138 10.81 9.36 6.82
CA ASP A 138 11.40 8.20 6.14
C ASP A 138 10.79 8.01 4.75
N TRP A 139 9.48 8.20 4.61
CA TRP A 139 8.79 8.17 3.33
C TRP A 139 9.33 9.27 2.39
N ILE A 140 9.41 10.53 2.85
CA ILE A 140 10.00 11.62 2.06
C ILE A 140 11.42 11.29 1.64
N THR A 141 12.23 10.77 2.57
CA THR A 141 13.65 10.47 2.33
C THR A 141 13.80 9.33 1.33
N ALA A 142 13.06 8.24 1.50
CA ALA A 142 13.08 7.10 0.57
C ALA A 142 12.69 7.50 -0.85
N HIS A 143 11.72 8.39 -1.01
CA HIS A 143 11.37 8.87 -2.34
C HIS A 143 12.42 9.82 -2.90
N ARG A 144 13.07 10.66 -2.09
CA ARG A 144 14.19 11.50 -2.53
C ARG A 144 15.41 10.68 -2.93
N GLU A 145 15.79 9.66 -2.19
CA GLU A 145 17.04 8.91 -2.43
C GLU A 145 16.97 7.94 -3.63
N ASN A 146 15.76 7.51 -4.02
CA ASN A 146 15.56 6.47 -5.03
C ASN A 146 15.52 6.95 -6.50
N GLY A 147 15.71 8.23 -6.79
CA GLY A 147 15.83 8.70 -8.17
C GLY A 147 16.70 9.94 -8.26
N ASP A 148 17.76 9.92 -9.09
CA ASP A 148 18.62 11.05 -9.52
C ASP A 148 18.42 12.37 -8.74
N ALA A 149 18.63 12.32 -7.42
CA ALA A 149 17.98 13.23 -6.51
C ALA A 149 18.61 14.60 -6.60
N SER A 150 17.95 15.53 -7.28
CA SER A 150 18.35 16.92 -7.19
C SER A 150 17.92 17.47 -5.83
N ASP A 151 18.76 18.32 -5.21
CA ASP A 151 18.43 19.06 -3.98
C ASP A 151 17.17 19.94 -4.11
N LEU A 152 16.60 20.04 -5.33
CA LEU A 152 15.47 20.90 -5.67
C LEU A 152 14.11 20.24 -5.43
N TRP A 153 14.06 18.92 -5.19
CA TRP A 153 12.79 18.24 -4.91
C TRP A 153 12.15 18.78 -3.64
N GLY A 154 10.82 18.89 -3.68
CA GLY A 154 10.02 19.38 -2.56
C GLY A 154 8.94 18.40 -2.17
N TRP A 155 8.34 18.63 -1.01
CA TRP A 155 7.14 17.93 -0.58
C TRP A 155 6.14 18.92 -0.01
N ARG A 156 4.84 18.62 -0.16
CA ARG A 156 3.75 19.41 0.44
C ARG A 156 2.47 18.60 0.56
N GLU A 157 1.61 19.02 1.49
CA GLU A 157 0.21 18.63 1.46
C GLU A 157 -0.49 19.23 0.24
N VAL A 158 -1.36 18.46 -0.39
CA VAL A 158 -1.98 18.78 -1.67
C VAL A 158 -3.49 18.50 -1.65
N SER A 159 -4.22 19.19 -2.52
CA SER A 159 -5.59 18.79 -2.86
C SER A 159 -5.59 17.80 -4.03
N ILE A 160 -6.72 17.12 -4.25
CA ILE A 160 -6.95 16.28 -5.45
C ILE A 160 -6.69 17.10 -6.73
N THR A 161 -7.18 18.34 -6.77
CA THR A 161 -6.98 19.25 -7.91
C THR A 161 -5.51 19.62 -8.12
N ASP A 162 -4.68 19.60 -7.08
CA ASP A 162 -3.24 19.82 -7.25
C ASP A 162 -2.55 18.60 -7.85
N LEU A 163 -2.93 17.38 -7.45
CA LEU A 163 -2.41 16.14 -8.04
C LEU A 163 -2.71 16.07 -9.55
N GLU A 164 -3.96 16.31 -9.94
CA GLU A 164 -4.37 16.34 -11.37
C GLU A 164 -3.57 17.35 -12.19
N LYS A 165 -3.24 18.52 -11.61
CA LYS A 165 -2.40 19.52 -12.28
C LYS A 165 -0.95 19.07 -12.43
N MET A 166 -0.42 18.31 -11.47
CA MET A 166 0.96 17.82 -11.51
C MET A 166 1.15 16.70 -12.53
N GLN A 167 0.18 15.77 -12.65
CA GLN A 167 0.21 14.70 -13.65
C GLN A 167 -0.33 15.11 -15.03
N LYS A 168 -1.03 16.26 -15.12
CA LYS A 168 -1.68 16.75 -16.36
C LYS A 168 -2.69 15.74 -16.95
N SER A 169 -3.14 14.78 -16.14
CA SER A 169 -4.18 13.80 -16.43
C SER A 169 -5.40 14.08 -15.54
N LYS A 170 -6.57 13.63 -15.98
CA LYS A 170 -7.76 13.60 -15.12
C LYS A 170 -7.84 12.22 -14.49
N ILE A 171 -8.11 12.21 -13.19
CA ILE A 171 -8.30 10.97 -12.44
C ILE A 171 -9.77 10.58 -12.53
N THR A 172 -10.03 9.34 -12.95
CA THR A 172 -11.38 8.84 -13.24
C THR A 172 -11.91 7.92 -12.13
N GLU A 173 -13.24 7.82 -12.02
CA GLU A 173 -13.89 6.87 -11.10
C GLU A 173 -13.56 5.41 -11.41
N ALA A 174 -13.27 5.09 -12.68
CA ALA A 174 -12.91 3.74 -13.09
C ALA A 174 -11.55 3.34 -12.49
N GLU A 175 -10.54 4.22 -12.59
CA GLU A 175 -9.20 4.01 -12.03
C GLU A 175 -9.26 3.88 -10.49
N ILE A 176 -10.05 4.72 -9.83
CA ILE A 176 -10.25 4.64 -8.37
C ILE A 176 -10.94 3.32 -7.98
N THR A 177 -11.96 2.90 -8.75
CA THR A 177 -12.67 1.63 -8.50
C THR A 177 -11.73 0.43 -8.66
N GLU A 178 -10.83 0.50 -9.63
CA GLU A 178 -9.81 -0.53 -9.88
C GLU A 178 -8.75 -0.58 -8.77
N ALA A 179 -8.31 0.56 -8.26
CA ALA A 179 -7.33 0.65 -7.16
C ALA A 179 -7.92 0.27 -5.79
N MET A 180 -9.25 0.32 -5.63
CA MET A 180 -9.94 0.11 -4.35
C MET A 180 -9.57 -1.18 -3.60
N PRO A 181 -9.49 -2.37 -4.23
CA PRO A 181 -9.12 -3.59 -3.53
C PRO A 181 -7.72 -3.52 -2.91
N TYR A 182 -6.78 -2.89 -3.62
CA TYR A 182 -5.39 -2.74 -3.20
C TYR A 182 -5.23 -1.71 -2.08
N ALA A 183 -5.92 -0.58 -2.19
CA ALA A 183 -5.97 0.43 -1.13
C ALA A 183 -6.58 -0.14 0.16
N ARG A 184 -7.57 -1.03 0.06
CA ARG A 184 -8.12 -1.76 1.21
C ARG A 184 -7.08 -2.67 1.85
N LEU A 185 -6.29 -3.42 1.06
CA LEU A 185 -5.19 -4.23 1.59
C LEU A 185 -4.18 -3.37 2.36
N VAL A 186 -3.73 -2.25 1.81
CA VAL A 186 -2.80 -1.33 2.50
C VAL A 186 -3.39 -0.74 3.79
N HIS A 187 -4.68 -0.35 3.76
CA HIS A 187 -5.34 0.18 4.95
C HIS A 187 -5.44 -0.87 6.07
N ILE A 188 -5.80 -2.11 5.72
CA ILE A 188 -5.88 -3.22 6.66
C ILE A 188 -4.53 -3.43 7.36
N THR A 189 -3.41 -3.29 6.64
CA THR A 189 -2.09 -3.64 7.15
C THR A 189 -1.51 -2.55 8.03
N CYS A 190 -1.74 -1.29 7.68
CA CYS A 190 -1.44 -0.14 8.54
C CYS A 190 -2.14 -0.26 9.91
N SER A 191 -3.36 -0.81 9.94
CA SER A 191 -4.13 -0.98 11.18
C SER A 191 -3.61 -2.11 12.08
N VAL A 192 -2.80 -3.03 11.54
CA VAL A 192 -2.18 -4.15 12.27
C VAL A 192 -0.83 -3.72 12.88
N THR A 193 -0.05 -2.90 12.17
CA THR A 193 1.25 -2.39 12.66
C THR A 193 1.14 -1.47 13.88
N ASP A 194 0.05 -0.72 14.02
CA ASP A 194 -0.11 0.30 15.09
C ASP A 194 -0.61 -0.25 16.44
N LYS A 195 -1.05 -1.51 16.53
CA LYS A 195 -1.62 -2.07 17.76
C LYS A 195 -0.96 -3.33 18.30
N GLU A 196 -0.27 -4.13 17.48
CA GLU A 196 -0.18 -5.56 17.77
C GLU A 196 1.23 -6.21 17.60
N LEU A 197 2.28 -5.45 17.28
CA LEU A 197 3.66 -5.99 17.27
C LEU A 197 4.43 -5.87 18.59
N GLU A 198 3.75 -5.61 19.72
CA GLU A 198 4.30 -5.93 21.04
C GLU A 198 4.14 -7.44 21.31
N LEU A 199 4.91 -8.26 20.60
CA LEU A 199 5.02 -9.68 20.96
C LEU A 199 5.53 -9.76 22.42
N PRO A 200 4.84 -10.46 23.34
CA PRO A 200 5.39 -10.71 24.65
C PRO A 200 6.68 -11.50 24.48
N VAL A 201 7.80 -10.89 24.89
CA VAL A 201 9.09 -11.59 24.98
C VAL A 201 8.87 -12.84 25.84
N PRO A 202 9.14 -14.06 25.33
CA PRO A 202 9.03 -15.25 26.14
C PRO A 202 10.04 -15.15 27.28
N THR A 203 9.54 -15.00 28.50
CA THR A 203 10.37 -15.14 29.71
C THR A 203 10.67 -16.62 29.90
N PHE A 204 11.94 -17.00 29.74
CA PHE A 204 12.47 -18.32 30.10
C PHE A 204 12.58 -18.52 31.61
#